data_AF-A0A6A3DL52-F1
#
_entry.id   AF-A0A6A3DL52-F1
#
_cell.length_a   1.000
_cell.length_b   1.000
_cell.length_c   1.000
_cell.angle_alpha   90.00
_cell.angle_beta   90.00
_cell.angle_gamma   90.00
#
_symmetry.space_group_name_H-M   'P 1'
#
loop_
_entity.id
_entity.type
_entity.pdbx_description
1 polymer ?
#
loop_
_entity_poly.entity_id
_entity_poly.type
_entity_poly.pdbx_seq_one_letter_code
_entity_poly.pdbx_strand_id
1 'polypeptide(L)'
;MSRLEQLVQGKEPCDSATTPAQRNCRDVRLRKAQGLLVSAISDEVLLRYEDIVFKADPILLWDRIYQDFGRGAGVNTDMVLADLYARKLQPDETVEKYINDLLRMKRILAENNDPIADCRIARLMLTNAMKVYPKITDDVTRRGMQSDDFTIYASRAELVNAEMTARAREQHDAPLTAGRGLS
;
A
#
# COMPACT_ATOMS: atom_id res chain seq x y z
N MET A 1 -30.85 -0.41 12.74
CA MET A 1 -30.17 0.62 13.54
C MET A 1 -31.04 0.96 14.74
N SER A 2 -30.46 0.96 15.94
CA SER A 2 -31.15 1.37 17.15
C SER A 2 -31.36 2.89 17.17
N ARG A 3 -32.34 3.37 17.95
CA ARG A 3 -32.56 4.82 18.13
C ARG A 3 -31.32 5.53 18.67
N LEU A 4 -30.57 4.86 19.56
CA LEU A 4 -29.32 5.37 20.12
C LEU A 4 -28.23 5.53 19.05
N GLU A 5 -28.09 4.55 18.14
CA GLU A 5 -27.15 4.66 17.01
C GLU A 5 -27.50 5.83 16.09
N GLN A 6 -28.80 6.06 15.83
CA GLN A 6 -29.24 7.22 15.05
C GLN A 6 -28.94 8.55 15.76
N LEU A 7 -29.13 8.61 17.09
CA LEU A 7 -28.77 9.77 17.93
C LEU A 7 -27.26 10.05 17.90
N VAL A 8 -26.44 9.01 17.99
CA VAL A 8 -24.97 9.12 17.97
C VAL A 8 -24.45 9.55 16.60
N GLN A 9 -25.05 9.05 15.52
CA GLN A 9 -24.65 9.38 14.15
C GLN A 9 -25.31 10.66 13.60
N GLY A 10 -26.14 11.35 14.39
CA GLY A 10 -26.87 12.55 13.96
C GLY A 10 -27.92 12.30 12.87
N LYS A 11 -28.33 11.04 12.66
CA LYS A 11 -29.31 10.60 11.64
C LYS A 11 -30.76 10.61 12.16
N GLU A 12 -31.04 11.49 13.13
CA GLU A 12 -32.40 11.62 13.67
C GLU A 12 -33.31 12.29 12.62
N PRO A 13 -34.50 11.72 12.33
CA PRO A 13 -35.46 12.37 11.45
C PRO A 13 -35.93 13.68 12.10
N CYS A 14 -35.69 14.80 11.42
CA CYS A 14 -36.14 16.11 11.86
C CYS A 14 -37.47 16.42 11.17
N ASP A 15 -38.56 15.87 11.71
CA ASP A 15 -39.90 16.16 11.23
C ASP A 15 -40.43 17.47 11.83
N SER A 16 -41.50 18.03 11.25
CA SER A 16 -42.19 19.23 11.76
C SER A 16 -42.70 19.10 13.21
N ALA A 17 -42.74 17.88 13.76
CA ALA A 17 -43.09 17.57 15.14
C ALA A 17 -41.92 17.70 16.15
N THR A 18 -40.71 18.08 15.71
CA THR A 18 -39.53 18.17 16.60
C THR A 18 -39.68 19.29 17.62
N THR A 19 -39.64 18.94 18.91
CA THR A 19 -39.77 19.93 19.99
C THR A 19 -38.57 20.88 20.04
N PRO A 20 -38.73 22.11 20.57
CA PRO A 20 -37.61 23.04 20.74
C PRO A 20 -36.45 22.46 21.56
N ALA A 21 -36.77 21.65 22.59
CA ALA A 21 -35.76 20.98 23.39
C ALA A 21 -34.94 19.95 22.59
N GLN A 22 -35.58 19.20 21.69
CA GLN A 22 -34.90 18.23 20.82
C GLN A 22 -34.00 18.92 19.81
N ARG A 23 -34.45 20.03 19.19
CA ARG A 23 -33.61 20.86 18.31
C ARG A 23 -32.39 21.40 19.04
N ASN A 24 -32.59 21.98 20.22
CA ASN A 24 -31.49 22.49 21.03
C ASN A 24 -30.48 21.38 21.41
N CYS A 25 -30.95 20.20 21.80
CA CYS A 25 -30.08 19.05 22.08
C CYS A 25 -29.28 18.60 20.86
N ARG A 26 -29.84 18.68 19.65
CA ARG A 26 -29.12 18.39 18.40
C ARG A 26 -28.05 19.43 18.12
N ASP A 27 -28.39 20.71 18.19
CA ASP A 27 -27.46 21.81 17.90
C ASP A 27 -26.28 21.83 18.88
N VAL A 28 -26.54 21.63 20.17
CA VAL A 28 -25.50 21.55 21.20
C VAL A 28 -24.55 20.37 20.95
N ARG A 29 -25.08 19.20 20.53
CA ARG A 29 -24.24 18.04 20.20
C ARG A 29 -23.33 18.30 19.01
N LEU A 30 -23.85 18.89 17.94
CA LEU A 30 -23.05 19.23 16.76
C LEU A 30 -21.94 20.24 17.10
N ARG A 31 -22.25 21.29 17.88
CA ARG A 31 -21.23 22.25 18.32
C ARG A 31 -20.15 21.61 19.20
N LYS A 32 -20.53 20.69 20.09
CA LYS A 32 -19.56 19.93 20.90
C LYS A 32 -18.67 19.03 20.03
N ALA A 33 -19.25 18.33 19.05
CA ALA A 33 -18.50 17.51 18.11
C ALA A 33 -17.51 18.36 17.29
N GLN A 34 -17.96 19.54 16.80
CA GLN A 34 -17.11 20.50 16.12
C GLN A 34 -15.94 20.94 16.99
N GLY A 35 -16.22 21.35 18.24
CA GLY A 35 -15.18 21.78 19.18
C GLY A 35 -14.15 20.68 19.46
N LEU A 36 -14.61 19.44 19.64
CA LEU A 36 -13.72 18.29 19.84
C LEU A 36 -12.84 18.02 18.62
N LEU A 37 -13.42 17.97 17.42
CA LEU A 37 -12.67 17.76 16.18
C LEU A 37 -11.63 18.86 15.98
N VAL A 38 -12.04 20.13 16.08
CA VAL A 38 -11.12 21.27 15.92
C VAL A 38 -10.00 21.22 16.95
N SER A 39 -10.29 20.92 18.22
CA SER A 39 -9.27 20.84 19.27
C SER A 39 -8.30 19.66 19.13
N ALA A 40 -8.68 18.62 18.39
CA ALA A 40 -7.88 17.41 18.22
C ALA A 40 -6.94 17.47 17.01
N ILE A 41 -7.05 18.51 16.18
CA ILE A 41 -6.31 18.66 14.92
C ILE A 41 -5.33 19.83 15.07
N SER A 42 -4.15 19.75 14.45
CA SER A 42 -3.18 20.85 14.47
C SER A 42 -3.67 22.07 13.70
N ASP A 43 -3.25 23.26 14.13
CA ASP A 43 -3.61 24.54 13.49
C ASP A 43 -3.27 24.57 11.99
N GLU A 44 -2.14 23.96 11.60
CA GLU A 44 -1.72 23.86 10.20
C GLU A 44 -2.70 23.05 9.34
N VAL A 45 -3.29 21.99 9.90
CA VAL A 45 -4.28 21.17 9.20
C VAL A 45 -5.63 21.88 9.20
N LEU A 46 -5.98 22.60 10.28
CA LEU A 46 -7.22 23.38 10.36
C LEU A 46 -7.28 24.51 9.33
N LEU A 47 -6.16 25.17 9.03
CA LEU A 47 -6.08 26.22 8.00
C LEU A 47 -6.52 25.71 6.62
N ARG A 48 -6.32 24.43 6.32
CA ARG A 48 -6.75 23.83 5.04
C ARG A 48 -8.26 23.65 4.93
N TYR A 49 -8.97 23.65 6.06
CA TYR A 49 -10.42 23.44 6.13
C TYR A 49 -11.14 24.65 6.74
N GLU A 50 -10.51 25.83 6.71
CA GLU A 50 -11.03 27.05 7.32
C GLU A 50 -12.48 27.35 6.89
N ASP A 51 -12.80 27.14 5.61
CA ASP A 51 -14.14 27.36 5.05
C ASP A 51 -15.22 26.40 5.62
N ILE A 52 -14.82 25.20 6.05
CA ILE A 52 -15.70 24.19 6.68
C ILE A 52 -15.76 24.43 8.19
N VAL A 53 -14.62 24.76 8.81
CA VAL A 53 -14.54 25.08 10.24
C VAL A 53 -15.44 26.26 10.59
N PHE A 54 -15.45 27.33 9.77
CA PHE A 54 -16.33 28.48 9.95
C PHE A 54 -17.81 28.16 9.78
N LYS A 55 -18.18 27.16 8.96
CA LYS A 55 -19.56 26.70 8.81
C LYS A 55 -20.04 25.88 10.01
N ALA A 56 -19.14 25.50 10.92
CA ALA A 56 -19.42 24.68 12.09
C ALA A 56 -20.17 23.38 11.76
N ASP A 57 -19.81 22.76 10.63
CA ASP A 57 -20.35 21.46 10.20
C ASP A 57 -19.36 20.33 10.50
N PRO A 58 -19.52 19.62 11.63
CA PRO A 58 -18.58 18.59 12.07
C PRO A 58 -18.63 17.33 11.21
N ILE A 59 -19.76 17.08 10.51
CA ILE A 59 -19.91 15.90 9.65
C ILE A 59 -19.11 16.14 8.38
N LEU A 60 -19.29 17.30 7.76
CA LEU A 60 -18.53 17.69 6.57
C LEU A 60 -17.03 17.77 6.86
N LEU A 61 -16.65 18.31 8.04
CA LEU A 61 -15.26 18.37 8.48
C LEU A 61 -14.67 16.96 8.64
N TRP A 62 -15.38 16.06 9.33
CA TRP A 62 -14.95 14.67 9.49
C TRP A 62 -14.81 13.96 8.14
N ASP A 63 -15.80 14.09 7.25
CA ASP A 63 -15.78 13.42 5.95
C ASP A 63 -14.58 13.87 5.10
N ARG A 64 -14.22 15.16 5.13
CA ARG A 64 -13.04 15.65 4.42
C ARG A 64 -11.73 15.20 5.05
N ILE A 65 -11.60 15.27 6.37
CA ILE A 65 -10.43 14.73 7.06
C ILE A 65 -10.28 13.23 6.76
N TYR A 66 -11.38 12.48 6.77
CA TYR A 66 -11.38 11.06 6.47
C TYR A 66 -11.08 10.76 4.99
N GLN A 67 -11.47 11.63 4.06
CA GLN A 67 -11.08 11.46 2.66
C GLN A 67 -9.60 11.74 2.42
N ASP A 68 -9.06 12.75 3.09
CA ASP A 68 -7.69 13.21 2.88
C ASP A 68 -6.67 12.40 3.70
N PHE A 69 -7.08 11.89 4.86
CA PHE A 69 -6.22 11.14 5.79
C PHE A 69 -6.73 9.73 6.14
N GLY A 70 -7.98 9.41 5.83
CA GLY A 70 -8.58 8.09 6.12
C GLY A 70 -8.33 7.04 5.04
N ARG A 71 -7.69 7.40 3.91
CA ARG A 71 -7.09 6.41 3.00
C ARG A 71 -5.82 5.84 3.64
N GLY A 72 -6.00 4.82 4.47
CA GLY A 72 -4.96 3.92 5.00
C GLY A 72 -3.69 4.55 5.61
N ALA A 73 -3.52 4.38 6.92
CA ALA A 73 -2.27 4.55 7.69
C ALA A 73 -1.30 5.72 7.36
N GLY A 74 -1.72 6.80 6.67
CA GLY A 74 -0.82 7.86 6.22
C GLY A 74 0.28 7.38 5.26
N VAL A 75 0.05 6.28 4.53
CA VAL A 75 1.06 5.74 3.60
C VAL A 75 1.04 6.55 2.30
N ASN A 76 2.17 7.18 1.99
CA ASN A 76 2.37 7.85 0.72
C ASN A 76 2.51 6.80 -0.40
N THR A 77 1.44 6.53 -1.15
CA THR A 77 1.43 5.51 -2.21
C THR A 77 2.36 5.87 -3.37
N ASP A 78 2.59 7.16 -3.65
CA ASP A 78 3.55 7.60 -4.66
C ASP A 78 4.98 7.17 -4.30
N MET A 79 5.35 7.30 -3.02
CA MET A 79 6.65 6.82 -2.53
C MET A 79 6.77 5.30 -2.63
N VAL A 80 5.73 4.56 -2.24
CA VAL A 80 5.72 3.09 -2.37
C VAL A 80 5.84 2.68 -3.84
N LEU A 81 5.18 3.39 -4.74
CA LEU A 81 5.24 3.14 -6.17
C LEU A 81 6.64 3.44 -6.74
N ALA A 82 7.28 4.52 -6.30
CA ALA A 82 8.65 4.86 -6.67
C ALA A 82 9.65 3.79 -6.18
N ASP A 83 9.52 3.36 -4.92
CA ASP A 83 10.34 2.29 -4.34
C ASP A 83 10.15 0.97 -5.09
N LEU A 84 8.90 0.65 -5.46
CA LEU A 84 8.58 -0.53 -6.26
C LEU A 84 9.31 -0.54 -7.60
N TYR A 85 9.37 0.59 -8.33
CA TYR A 85 10.13 0.67 -9.60
C TYR A 85 11.64 0.62 -9.38
N ALA A 86 12.12 1.22 -8.30
CA ALA A 86 13.54 1.29 -7.97
C ALA A 86 14.09 -0.04 -7.42
N ARG A 87 13.23 -0.92 -6.90
CA ARG A 87 13.63 -2.18 -6.26
C ARG A 87 14.23 -3.14 -7.28
N LYS A 88 15.56 -3.30 -7.21
CA LYS A 88 16.35 -4.26 -8.02
C LYS A 88 16.87 -5.40 -7.17
N LEU A 89 16.85 -6.61 -7.71
CA LEU A 89 17.49 -7.77 -7.09
C LEU A 89 19.00 -7.51 -6.94
N GLN A 90 19.51 -7.70 -5.72
CA GLN A 90 20.94 -7.57 -5.40
C GLN A 90 21.66 -8.93 -5.45
N PRO A 91 22.98 -8.94 -5.72
CA PRO A 91 23.75 -10.20 -5.79
C PRO A 91 23.85 -10.95 -4.46
N ASP A 92 23.73 -10.24 -3.34
CA ASP A 92 23.89 -10.75 -1.97
C ASP A 92 22.56 -11.11 -1.28
N GLU A 93 21.44 -11.02 -2.00
CA GLU A 93 20.12 -11.40 -1.47
C GLU A 93 19.51 -12.59 -2.21
N THR A 94 18.57 -13.28 -1.54
CA THR A 94 17.83 -14.38 -2.16
C THR A 94 16.71 -13.85 -3.05
N VAL A 95 16.39 -14.61 -4.10
CA VAL A 95 15.24 -14.35 -4.97
C VAL A 95 13.94 -14.28 -4.16
N GLU A 96 13.78 -15.17 -3.19
CA GLU A 96 12.57 -15.21 -2.36
C GLU A 96 12.39 -13.92 -1.54
N LYS A 97 13.47 -13.36 -0.97
CA LYS A 97 13.39 -12.08 -0.25
C LYS A 97 12.95 -10.95 -1.16
N TYR A 98 13.58 -10.84 -2.33
CA TYR A 98 13.24 -9.85 -3.34
C TYR A 98 11.78 -9.93 -3.80
N ILE A 99 11.27 -11.14 -4.08
CA ILE A 99 9.88 -11.35 -4.48
C ILE A 99 8.93 -10.94 -3.36
N ASN A 100 9.23 -11.32 -2.11
CA ASN A 100 8.40 -10.97 -0.97
C ASN A 100 8.34 -9.46 -0.73
N ASP A 101 9.42 -8.71 -0.97
CA ASP A 101 9.42 -7.24 -0.90
C ASP A 101 8.47 -6.63 -1.95
N LEU A 102 8.51 -7.10 -3.19
CA LEU A 102 7.61 -6.61 -4.26
C LEU A 102 6.14 -6.91 -3.96
N LEU A 103 5.85 -8.12 -3.47
CA LEU A 103 4.48 -8.53 -3.11
C LEU A 103 3.97 -7.78 -1.88
N ARG A 104 4.86 -7.46 -0.93
CA ARG A 104 4.54 -6.59 0.21
C ARG A 104 4.15 -5.19 -0.25
N MET A 105 4.92 -4.56 -1.15
CA MET A 105 4.58 -3.24 -1.70
C MET A 105 3.27 -3.26 -2.49
N LYS A 106 3.04 -4.29 -3.31
CA LYS A 106 1.75 -4.50 -3.98
C LYS A 106 0.58 -4.54 -2.98
N ARG A 107 0.75 -5.29 -1.89
CA ARG A 107 -0.27 -5.40 -0.84
C ARG A 107 -0.54 -4.05 -0.16
N ILE A 108 0.52 -3.32 0.19
CA ILE A 108 0.40 -1.97 0.76
C ILE A 108 -0.39 -1.07 -0.18
N LEU A 109 -0.05 -1.05 -1.46
CA LEU A 109 -0.77 -0.27 -2.48
C LEU A 109 -2.27 -0.62 -2.55
N ALA A 110 -2.60 -1.92 -2.57
CA ALA A 110 -3.99 -2.39 -2.58
C ALA A 110 -4.76 -2.01 -1.31
N GLU A 111 -4.14 -2.14 -0.13
CA GLU A 111 -4.73 -1.76 1.16
C GLU A 111 -4.96 -0.25 1.28
N ASN A 112 -4.27 0.57 0.46
CA ASN A 112 -4.39 2.03 0.42
C ASN A 112 -5.22 2.54 -0.79
N ASN A 113 -6.04 1.69 -1.40
CA ASN A 113 -6.93 2.02 -2.53
C ASN A 113 -6.19 2.48 -3.81
N ASP A 114 -4.95 2.06 -4.02
CA ASP A 114 -4.18 2.33 -5.23
C ASP A 114 -3.57 1.03 -5.81
N PRO A 115 -4.39 0.04 -6.19
CA PRO A 115 -3.90 -1.28 -6.57
C PRO A 115 -3.12 -1.25 -7.89
N ILE A 116 -2.04 -2.01 -7.94
CA ILE A 116 -1.24 -2.23 -9.14
C ILE A 116 -1.53 -3.60 -9.77
N ALA A 117 -1.61 -3.63 -11.11
CA ALA A 117 -1.90 -4.85 -11.87
C ALA A 117 -0.83 -5.94 -11.68
N ASP A 118 -1.27 -7.19 -11.55
CA ASP A 118 -0.41 -8.36 -11.33
C ASP A 118 0.63 -8.53 -12.43
N CYS A 119 0.24 -8.34 -13.69
CA CYS A 119 1.17 -8.45 -14.81
C CYS A 119 2.28 -7.40 -14.78
N ARG A 120 1.98 -6.21 -14.25
CA ARG A 120 2.97 -5.14 -14.08
C ARG A 120 4.00 -5.53 -13.02
N ILE A 121 3.56 -6.11 -11.91
CA ILE A 121 4.43 -6.67 -10.87
C ILE A 121 5.26 -7.84 -11.42
N ALA A 122 4.62 -8.77 -12.11
CA ALA A 122 5.27 -9.95 -12.70
C ALA A 122 6.36 -9.57 -13.70
N ARG A 123 6.13 -8.51 -14.49
CA ARG A 123 7.15 -7.98 -15.39
C ARG A 123 8.30 -7.31 -14.63
N LEU A 124 8.00 -6.47 -13.65
CA LEU A 124 9.02 -5.82 -12.81
C LEU A 124 9.93 -6.84 -12.13
N MET A 125 9.37 -7.93 -11.60
CA MET A 125 10.13 -9.04 -11.01
C MET A 125 11.29 -9.46 -11.90
N LEU A 126 11.03 -9.66 -13.19
CA LEU A 126 12.00 -10.17 -14.16
C LEU A 126 12.92 -9.07 -14.72
N THR A 127 12.40 -7.87 -14.99
CA THR A 127 13.20 -6.78 -15.58
C THR A 127 14.18 -6.18 -14.57
N ASN A 128 13.81 -6.14 -13.29
CA ASN A 128 14.66 -5.59 -12.24
C ASN A 128 15.66 -6.61 -11.67
N ALA A 129 15.70 -7.83 -12.24
CA ALA A 129 16.69 -8.85 -11.95
C ALA A 129 17.98 -8.77 -12.81
N MET A 130 18.06 -7.81 -13.75
CA MET A 130 19.13 -7.69 -14.75
C MET A 130 20.56 -7.80 -14.19
N LYS A 131 20.79 -7.24 -12.99
CA LYS A 131 22.12 -7.24 -12.35
C LYS A 131 22.59 -8.66 -11.97
N VAL A 132 21.67 -9.56 -11.64
CA VAL A 132 21.95 -10.91 -11.15
C VAL A 132 21.69 -11.95 -12.23
N TYR A 133 20.58 -11.79 -12.98
CA TYR A 133 20.16 -12.71 -14.04
C TYR A 133 19.89 -11.96 -15.35
N PRO A 134 20.93 -11.42 -16.02
CA PRO A 134 20.76 -10.61 -17.22
C PRO A 134 20.02 -11.33 -18.35
N LYS A 135 20.25 -12.65 -18.51
CA LYS A 135 19.59 -13.49 -19.53
C LYS A 135 18.06 -13.48 -19.42
N ILE A 136 17.53 -13.50 -18.18
CA ILE A 136 16.07 -13.43 -17.95
C ILE A 136 15.54 -12.10 -18.47
N THR A 137 16.20 -10.99 -18.12
CA THR A 137 15.77 -9.66 -18.55
C THR A 137 15.86 -9.48 -20.07
N ASP A 138 16.90 -10.03 -20.70
CA ASP A 138 17.02 -10.04 -22.17
C ASP A 138 15.88 -10.82 -22.82
N ASP A 139 15.53 -11.98 -22.27
CA ASP A 139 14.43 -12.81 -22.76
C ASP A 139 13.07 -12.13 -22.58
N VAL A 140 12.86 -11.39 -21.49
CA VAL A 140 11.65 -10.57 -21.31
C VAL A 140 11.59 -9.44 -22.34
N THR A 141 12.72 -8.78 -22.61
CA THR A 141 12.80 -7.72 -23.62
C THR A 141 12.48 -8.27 -25.01
N ARG A 142 12.92 -9.49 -25.32
CA ARG A 142 12.64 -10.17 -26.59
C ARG A 142 11.18 -10.63 -26.73
N ARG A 143 10.55 -11.04 -25.63
CA ARG A 143 9.12 -11.45 -25.59
C ARG A 143 8.16 -10.30 -25.94
N GLY A 144 8.60 -9.05 -25.81
CA GLY A 144 7.81 -7.87 -26.17
C GLY A 144 6.79 -7.45 -25.11
N MET A 145 6.10 -6.33 -25.36
CA MET A 145 5.33 -5.58 -24.36
C MET A 145 3.89 -6.07 -24.09
N GLN A 146 3.47 -7.24 -24.59
CA GLN A 146 2.08 -7.68 -24.39
C GLN A 146 1.81 -7.95 -22.89
N SER A 147 0.79 -7.30 -22.35
CA SER A 147 0.59 -7.18 -20.90
C SER A 147 0.11 -8.46 -20.23
N ASP A 148 -0.41 -9.42 -20.99
CA ASP A 148 -1.18 -10.53 -20.40
C ASP A 148 -0.35 -11.82 -20.25
N ASP A 149 0.87 -11.84 -20.79
CA ASP A 149 1.74 -13.02 -20.78
C ASP A 149 2.48 -13.22 -19.45
N PHE A 150 2.57 -12.19 -18.61
CA PHE A 150 3.32 -12.22 -17.36
C PHE A 150 2.40 -12.44 -16.17
N THR A 151 2.54 -13.58 -15.50
CA THR A 151 1.87 -13.86 -14.22
C THR A 151 2.88 -13.89 -13.08
N ILE A 152 2.46 -13.49 -11.88
CA ILE A 152 3.31 -13.53 -10.68
C ILE A 152 3.85 -14.95 -10.45
N TYR A 153 3.02 -15.96 -10.68
CA TYR A 153 3.40 -17.37 -10.53
C TYR A 153 4.52 -17.77 -11.49
N ALA A 154 4.35 -17.48 -12.79
CA ALA A 154 5.35 -17.82 -13.80
C ALA A 154 6.66 -17.05 -13.58
N SER A 155 6.60 -15.75 -13.30
CA SER A 155 7.78 -14.93 -13.04
C SER A 155 8.55 -15.39 -11.80
N ARG A 156 7.85 -15.79 -10.73
CA ARG A 156 8.47 -16.38 -9.54
C ARG A 156 9.19 -17.68 -9.87
N ALA A 157 8.53 -18.58 -10.60
CA ALA A 157 9.12 -19.86 -10.99
C ALA A 157 10.39 -19.66 -11.82
N GLU A 158 10.38 -18.71 -12.76
CA GLU A 158 11.54 -18.39 -13.62
C GLU A 158 12.74 -17.92 -12.79
N LEU A 159 12.55 -16.99 -11.85
CA LEU A 159 13.64 -16.50 -10.99
C LEU A 159 14.15 -17.57 -10.02
N VAL A 160 13.26 -18.36 -9.42
CA VAL A 160 13.65 -19.43 -8.48
C VAL A 160 14.45 -20.51 -9.19
N ASN A 161 14.07 -20.89 -10.42
CA ASN A 161 14.82 -21.84 -11.23
C ASN A 161 16.21 -21.32 -11.60
N ALA A 162 16.34 -20.02 -11.88
CA ALA A 162 17.63 -19.40 -12.16
C ALA A 162 18.54 -19.39 -10.91
N GLU A 163 17.99 -19.10 -9.73
CA GLU A 163 18.73 -19.17 -8.46
C GLU A 163 19.21 -20.59 -8.18
N MET A 164 18.35 -21.60 -8.33
CA MET A 164 18.74 -23.00 -8.15
C MET A 164 19.83 -23.42 -9.14
N THR A 165 19.72 -23.01 -10.41
CA THR A 165 20.72 -23.32 -11.43
C THR A 165 22.06 -22.64 -11.15
N ALA A 166 22.05 -21.39 -10.66
CA ALA A 166 23.26 -20.67 -10.29
C ALA A 166 23.97 -21.35 -9.11
N ARG A 167 23.23 -21.68 -8.04
CA ARG A 167 23.77 -22.40 -6.87
C ARG A 167 24.35 -23.77 -7.24
N ALA A 168 23.70 -24.50 -8.12
CA ALA A 168 24.20 -25.80 -8.58
C ALA A 168 25.54 -25.67 -9.33
N ARG A 169 25.74 -24.60 -10.11
CA ARG A 169 27.02 -24.32 -10.79
C ARG A 169 28.12 -23.95 -9.80
N GLU A 170 27.81 -23.09 -8.83
CA GLU A 170 28.77 -22.70 -7.79
C GLU A 170 29.26 -23.91 -6.97
N GLN A 171 28.37 -24.86 -6.65
CA GLN A 171 28.74 -26.09 -5.96
C GLN A 171 29.63 -27.01 -6.80
N HIS A 172 29.43 -27.03 -8.12
CA HIS A 172 30.23 -27.83 -9.04
C HIS A 172 31.61 -27.20 -9.32
N ASP A 173 31.70 -25.88 -9.31
CA ASP A 173 32.93 -25.13 -9.57
C ASP A 173 33.76 -24.84 -8.30
N ALA A 174 33.29 -25.27 -7.13
CA ALA A 174 34.01 -25.16 -5.86
C ALA A 174 35.30 -26.01 -5.91
N PRO A 175 36.49 -25.45 -5.65
CA PRO A 175 37.74 -26.20 -5.68
C PRO A 175 37.72 -27.32 -4.64
N LEU A 176 38.02 -28.56 -5.05
CA LEU A 176 38.36 -29.65 -4.15
C LEU A 176 39.60 -29.23 -3.35
N THR A 177 39.39 -28.66 -2.15
CA THR A 177 40.50 -28.47 -1.22
C THR A 177 41.02 -29.84 -0.82
N ALA A 178 42.20 -30.12 -1.37
CA ALA A 178 43.03 -31.30 -1.22
C ALA A 178 42.99 -31.90 0.18
N GLY A 179 42.90 -33.24 0.21
CA GLY A 179 43.19 -34.02 1.38
C GLY A 179 44.61 -33.75 1.91
N ARG A 180 44.70 -33.62 3.22
CA ARG A 180 45.85 -34.07 4.03
C ARG A 180 45.23 -35.10 4.97
N GLY A 181 45.58 -36.38 4.94
CA GLY A 181 46.89 -36.96 4.73
C GLY A 181 47.16 -37.78 5.99
N LEU A 182 46.94 -39.10 5.90
CA LEU A 182 47.35 -40.05 6.93
C LEU A 182 48.87 -39.99 7.06
N SER A 183 49.37 -39.67 8.24
CA SER A 183 50.65 -40.12 8.81
C SER A 183 50.63 -39.88 10.30
#